data_AF-A0A536SCY5-F1
#
_entry.id   AF-A0A536SCY5-F1
#
_cell.length_a   1.000
_cell.length_b   1.000
_cell.length_c   1.000
_cell.angle_alpha   90.00
_cell.angle_beta   90.00
_cell.angle_gamma   90.00
#
_symmetry.space_group_name_H-M   'P 1'
#
loop_
_entity.id
_entity.type
_entity.pdbx_description
1 polymer ?
#
loop_
_entity_poly.entity_id
_entity_poly.type
_entity_poly.pdbx_seq_one_letter_code
_entity_poly.pdbx_strand_id
1 'polypeptide(L)'
;MISAPATCPSAPGLASTTTGCPSDWASAWASTRDPTSAAPPAANGTTSRIGRFGYWAPACAQASVQNAATSRRNAFMHPPQSCRHTLRLNRMAVMDINQRIAAVVDKRTSELVALRRELHQHPELAFEEHETAKAVSAFLAKLGIKYRAGIGKTGIIALIDGAKPGPTVGIRADMDALPIHEQTGLPFASKVAGKMHACGHDVHIVIALGVAAALSEMRSELHGRVKLIFQPAEETLSGAQAMIADGALDDPKMDVVLGYHNWPAVEAGKVGYNADVVMASADAFDITLQGREGHGAHPHMGIDALAAAAQFVSQVQTIVSREVKPISPAVVTIGELHAGTARNIIAGSATMKGIVRTMEAGLSEKIEQAMRRMLDGIKTGMRVDYTLDWKRVAPALRNHKPTLERL
;
A
#
# COMPACT_ATOMS: atom_id res chain seq x y z
N MET A 1 37.37 -40.02 74.25
CA MET A 1 37.63 -38.59 74.59
C MET A 1 36.74 -37.77 73.65
N ILE A 2 35.47 -37.43 73.96
CA ILE A 2 34.95 -36.39 74.90
C ILE A 2 35.48 -34.99 74.50
N SER A 3 34.71 -33.92 74.24
CA SER A 3 33.29 -33.59 74.41
C SER A 3 32.77 -32.61 73.34
N ALA A 4 31.44 -32.46 73.30
CA ALA A 4 30.64 -31.55 72.49
C ALA A 4 30.23 -30.25 73.30
N PRO A 5 29.23 -29.41 72.92
CA PRO A 5 29.29 -27.92 72.90
C PRO A 5 28.33 -27.21 73.89
N ALA A 6 28.27 -25.86 73.90
CA ALA A 6 27.29 -25.04 74.66
C ALA A 6 27.10 -23.64 74.01
N THR A 7 25.97 -23.27 73.39
CA THR A 7 24.66 -22.73 73.88
C THR A 7 24.61 -21.24 74.26
N CYS A 8 23.69 -20.50 73.62
CA CYS A 8 23.26 -19.12 73.91
C CYS A 8 22.37 -19.00 75.17
N PRO A 9 22.12 -17.76 75.66
CA PRO A 9 20.87 -17.40 76.33
C PRO A 9 19.99 -16.43 75.51
N SER A 10 18.72 -16.34 75.93
CA SER A 10 17.51 -15.85 75.24
C SER A 10 17.10 -14.38 75.53
N ALA A 11 16.20 -13.85 74.68
CA ALA A 11 15.69 -12.46 74.60
C ALA A 11 14.65 -12.02 75.66
N PRO A 12 14.33 -10.70 75.70
CA PRO A 12 12.94 -10.23 75.55
C PRO A 12 12.84 -8.99 74.61
N GLY A 13 11.75 -8.54 74.01
CA GLY A 13 10.34 -8.95 73.92
C GLY A 13 9.54 -7.84 73.18
N LEU A 14 8.69 -8.25 72.22
CA LEU A 14 7.41 -7.69 71.72
C LEU A 14 7.17 -6.19 71.42
N ALA A 15 6.87 -5.89 70.14
CA ALA A 15 5.66 -5.21 69.60
C ALA A 15 5.79 -5.12 68.05
N SER A 16 5.16 -5.96 67.21
CA SER A 16 3.77 -5.92 66.68
C SER A 16 3.30 -4.51 66.29
N THR A 17 2.96 -4.18 65.03
CA THR A 17 1.78 -4.70 64.30
C THR A 17 1.95 -4.85 62.77
N THR A 18 1.43 -5.99 62.30
CA THR A 18 0.95 -6.42 60.97
C THR A 18 0.02 -5.42 60.26
N THR A 19 -0.12 -5.42 58.93
CA THR A 19 -0.91 -6.40 58.12
C THR A 19 -0.52 -6.30 56.63
N GLY A 20 -0.54 -7.34 55.79
CA GLY A 20 -1.05 -8.70 55.90
C GLY A 20 -1.51 -9.15 54.50
N CYS A 21 -0.79 -10.09 53.89
CA CYS A 21 -1.18 -10.84 52.71
C CYS A 21 -1.75 -12.18 53.17
N PRO A 22 -2.88 -12.68 52.65
CA PRO A 22 -3.23 -14.09 52.79
C PRO A 22 -3.11 -14.82 51.45
N SER A 23 -2.33 -15.89 51.49
CA SER A 23 -2.49 -17.07 50.64
C SER A 23 -3.45 -18.02 51.34
N ASP A 24 -4.43 -18.59 50.63
CA ASP A 24 -4.83 -19.99 50.82
C ASP A 24 -5.59 -20.51 49.59
N TRP A 25 -5.27 -21.75 49.25
CA TRP A 25 -5.77 -22.49 48.10
C TRP A 25 -7.13 -23.15 48.39
N ALA A 26 -7.98 -23.20 47.38
CA ALA A 26 -9.01 -24.22 47.24
C ALA A 26 -9.05 -24.71 45.78
N SER A 27 -8.76 -26.00 45.58
CA SER A 27 -8.90 -26.71 44.32
C SER A 27 -10.33 -27.21 44.13
N ALA A 28 -10.93 -26.95 42.98
CA ALA A 28 -12.08 -27.69 42.47
C ALA A 28 -12.04 -27.76 40.94
N TRP A 29 -11.99 -28.98 40.40
CA TRP A 29 -12.40 -29.36 39.03
C TRP A 29 -13.85 -29.89 39.16
N ALA A 30 -14.80 -29.86 38.23
CA ALA A 30 -14.96 -29.55 36.79
C ALA A 30 -16.39 -28.91 36.63
N SER A 31 -16.82 -28.29 35.53
CA SER A 31 -17.23 -28.94 34.27
C SER A 31 -17.65 -27.90 33.19
N THR A 32 -17.45 -28.28 31.91
CA THR A 32 -18.16 -27.83 30.69
C THR A 32 -18.22 -26.33 30.34
N ARG A 33 -17.61 -25.98 29.20
CA ARG A 33 -17.74 -24.68 28.52
C ARG A 33 -18.78 -24.83 27.40
N ASP A 34 -19.83 -24.01 27.40
CA ASP A 34 -20.77 -23.92 26.28
C ASP A 34 -20.07 -23.38 25.02
N PRO A 35 -20.23 -24.00 23.83
CA PRO A 35 -19.58 -23.57 22.62
C PRO A 35 -20.53 -22.72 21.77
N THR A 36 -20.98 -21.55 22.24
CA THR A 36 -21.49 -20.47 21.38
C THR A 36 -21.74 -19.21 22.19
N SER A 37 -21.00 -18.13 21.91
CA SER A 37 -21.47 -16.79 22.24
C SER A 37 -22.08 -16.18 20.99
N ALA A 38 -23.36 -15.80 21.10
CA ALA A 38 -24.14 -15.17 20.06
C ALA A 38 -23.45 -13.91 19.50
N ALA A 39 -23.65 -13.66 18.20
CA ALA A 39 -23.13 -12.51 17.49
C ALA A 39 -23.64 -11.19 18.11
N PRO A 40 -22.79 -10.15 18.23
CA PRO A 40 -23.25 -8.83 18.65
C PRO A 40 -24.17 -8.21 17.57
N PRO A 41 -25.22 -7.46 17.97
CA PRO A 41 -26.17 -6.89 17.03
C PRO A 41 -25.50 -5.83 16.14
N ALA A 42 -25.92 -5.85 14.87
CA ALA A 42 -25.46 -4.98 13.80
C ALA A 42 -25.46 -3.49 14.20
N ALA A 43 -24.32 -2.83 14.03
CA ALA A 43 -24.22 -1.39 14.09
C ALA A 43 -24.84 -0.79 12.82
N ASN A 44 -26.07 -0.28 12.95
CA ASN A 44 -26.64 0.65 11.98
C ASN A 44 -25.77 1.90 11.92
N GLY A 45 -25.34 2.27 10.71
CA GLY A 45 -24.54 3.46 10.46
C GLY A 45 -25.32 4.74 10.76
N THR A 46 -24.71 5.62 11.54
CA THR A 46 -25.12 7.02 11.66
C THR A 46 -23.88 7.90 11.58
N THR A 47 -23.77 8.63 10.47
CA THR A 47 -22.85 9.74 10.28
C THR A 47 -23.19 10.84 11.29
N SER A 48 -22.24 11.22 12.14
CA SER A 48 -22.39 12.35 13.07
C SER A 48 -21.27 13.36 12.83
N ARG A 49 -21.56 14.42 12.08
CA ARG A 49 -20.75 15.66 12.06
C ARG A 49 -21.02 16.40 13.37
N ILE A 50 -19.97 16.68 14.15
CA ILE A 50 -20.07 17.50 15.36
C ILE A 50 -20.10 18.97 14.94
N GLY A 51 -21.32 19.53 14.85
CA GLY A 51 -21.56 20.97 14.87
C GLY A 51 -21.83 21.43 16.30
N ARG A 52 -21.28 22.58 16.69
CA ARG A 52 -21.47 23.21 18.02
C ARG A 52 -22.96 23.43 18.34
N PHE A 53 -23.34 23.10 19.58
CA PHE A 53 -24.65 23.33 20.17
C PHE A 53 -24.90 24.81 20.53
N GLY A 54 -26.17 25.23 20.42
CA GLY A 54 -26.76 26.25 21.30
C GLY A 54 -27.86 27.13 20.67
N TYR A 55 -29.12 26.71 20.75
CA TYR A 55 -30.19 27.32 21.59
C TYR A 55 -31.62 27.10 21.03
N TRP A 56 -32.38 26.28 21.78
CA TRP A 56 -33.80 26.33 22.19
C TRP A 56 -34.97 26.34 21.16
N ALA A 57 -35.89 25.39 21.41
CA ALA A 57 -37.18 25.04 20.78
C ALA A 57 -38.32 26.04 21.15
N PRO A 58 -39.64 25.86 20.84
CA PRO A 58 -40.41 24.69 20.30
C PRO A 58 -41.38 25.08 19.13
N ALA A 59 -42.12 24.21 18.43
CA ALA A 59 -43.23 23.41 18.93
C ALA A 59 -43.91 22.53 17.85
N CYS A 60 -44.64 21.53 18.36
CA CYS A 60 -45.89 20.92 17.88
C CYS A 60 -45.93 19.95 16.69
N ALA A 61 -46.06 18.67 17.08
CA ALA A 61 -47.23 17.81 16.92
C ALA A 61 -47.63 17.26 15.53
N GLN A 62 -47.59 15.93 15.53
CA GLN A 62 -48.13 14.91 14.64
C GLN A 62 -49.52 15.16 14.03
N ALA A 63 -49.72 14.72 12.79
CA ALA A 63 -50.90 13.95 12.41
C ALA A 63 -50.61 13.06 11.19
N SER A 64 -50.85 11.77 11.35
CA SER A 64 -50.91 10.71 10.35
C SER A 64 -52.29 10.68 9.68
N VAL A 65 -52.38 10.43 8.37
CA VAL A 65 -53.49 9.65 7.77
C VAL A 65 -53.04 8.96 6.48
N GLN A 66 -53.40 7.68 6.37
CA GLN A 66 -53.19 6.79 5.22
C GLN A 66 -54.27 6.96 4.14
N ASN A 67 -53.85 6.64 2.91
CA ASN A 67 -54.55 6.13 1.73
C ASN A 67 -56.09 6.08 1.71
N ALA A 68 -56.67 6.64 0.65
CA ALA A 68 -57.92 6.17 0.06
C ALA A 68 -57.76 6.01 -1.45
N ALA A 69 -57.93 4.78 -1.93
CA ALA A 69 -58.03 4.43 -3.34
C ALA A 69 -59.45 4.75 -3.85
N THR A 70 -59.56 5.37 -5.03
CA THR A 70 -60.80 5.37 -5.81
C THR A 70 -60.50 5.18 -7.30
N SER A 71 -61.17 4.19 -7.88
CA SER A 71 -61.10 3.82 -9.29
C SER A 71 -61.93 4.75 -10.17
N ARG A 72 -61.43 5.13 -11.36
CA ARG A 72 -62.27 5.39 -12.54
C ARG A 72 -61.56 4.94 -13.82
N ARG A 73 -62.33 4.27 -14.69
CA ARG A 73 -61.91 3.65 -15.96
C ARG A 73 -61.81 4.68 -17.10
N ASN A 74 -60.79 4.45 -17.92
CA ASN A 74 -60.62 4.59 -19.38
C ASN A 74 -61.23 5.80 -20.14
N ALA A 75 -60.33 6.57 -20.75
CA ALA A 75 -60.52 7.08 -22.11
C ALA A 75 -59.22 6.85 -22.91
N PHE A 76 -59.32 6.01 -23.95
CA PHE A 76 -58.28 5.81 -24.94
C PHE A 76 -58.21 7.04 -25.86
N MET A 77 -57.03 7.65 -25.97
CA MET A 77 -56.72 8.61 -27.03
C MET A 77 -55.35 8.26 -27.59
N HIS A 78 -55.32 7.75 -28.83
CA HIS A 78 -54.09 7.52 -29.57
C HIS A 78 -53.49 8.87 -30.03
N PRO A 79 -52.22 9.17 -29.74
CA PRO A 79 -51.55 10.30 -30.38
C PRO A 79 -51.07 9.91 -31.78
N PRO A 80 -51.01 10.87 -32.72
CA PRO A 80 -50.63 10.60 -34.11
C PRO A 80 -49.16 10.20 -34.23
N GLN A 81 -48.91 9.24 -35.13
CA GLN A 81 -47.58 8.82 -35.54
C GLN A 81 -46.90 9.95 -36.33
N SER A 82 -46.01 10.69 -35.68
CA SER A 82 -44.97 11.44 -36.40
C SER A 82 -43.71 11.57 -35.55
N CYS A 83 -42.54 11.47 -36.20
CA CYS A 83 -41.19 11.72 -35.68
C CYS A 83 -40.60 10.69 -34.68
N ARG A 84 -40.27 9.49 -35.16
CA ARG A 84 -39.36 8.56 -34.46
C ARG A 84 -37.87 8.86 -34.65
N HIS A 85 -37.48 9.84 -35.48
CA HIS A 85 -36.06 10.17 -35.71
C HIS A 85 -35.50 11.31 -34.86
N THR A 86 -36.33 12.17 -34.27
CA THR A 86 -35.88 13.33 -33.48
C THR A 86 -35.77 13.07 -31.98
N LEU A 87 -36.32 11.95 -31.47
CA LEU A 87 -36.30 11.60 -30.04
C LEU A 87 -35.03 10.87 -29.57
N ARG A 88 -34.20 10.34 -30.49
CA ARG A 88 -32.91 9.72 -30.11
C ARG A 88 -31.82 10.74 -29.79
N LEU A 89 -31.84 11.89 -30.47
CA LEU A 89 -30.86 12.96 -30.27
C LEU A 89 -31.05 13.69 -28.92
N ASN A 90 -32.28 13.76 -28.42
CA ASN A 90 -32.60 14.47 -27.17
C ASN A 90 -32.44 13.64 -25.90
N ARG A 91 -32.20 12.32 -26.00
CA ARG A 91 -32.07 11.45 -24.81
C ARG A 91 -30.67 11.48 -24.19
N MET A 92 -29.64 11.72 -25.00
CA MET A 92 -28.25 11.82 -24.52
C MET A 92 -27.96 13.13 -23.78
N ALA A 93 -28.67 14.22 -24.10
CA ALA A 93 -28.53 15.51 -23.45
C ALA A 93 -29.22 15.59 -22.06
N VAL A 94 -30.02 14.58 -21.70
CA VAL A 94 -30.82 14.54 -20.45
C VAL A 94 -30.32 13.46 -19.48
N MET A 95 -29.34 12.65 -19.87
CA MET A 95 -28.71 11.68 -18.97
C MET A 95 -27.72 12.38 -18.04
N ASP A 96 -27.80 12.07 -16.74
CA ASP A 96 -26.79 12.47 -15.77
C ASP A 96 -25.40 12.00 -16.21
N ILE A 97 -24.36 12.75 -15.85
CA ILE A 97 -22.98 12.46 -16.25
C ILE A 97 -22.58 11.02 -15.90
N ASN A 98 -23.04 10.51 -14.75
CA ASN A 98 -22.75 9.15 -14.30
C ASN A 98 -23.43 8.11 -15.19
N GLN A 99 -24.66 8.36 -15.64
CA GLN A 99 -25.37 7.46 -16.54
C GLN A 99 -24.69 7.38 -17.91
N ARG A 100 -24.13 8.50 -18.38
CA ARG A 100 -23.39 8.55 -19.64
C ARG A 100 -22.06 7.81 -19.54
N ILE A 101 -21.30 8.03 -18.45
CA ILE A 101 -20.07 7.29 -18.16
C ILE A 101 -20.38 5.79 -18.10
N ALA A 102 -21.41 5.39 -17.34
CA ALA A 102 -21.83 4.00 -17.24
C ALA A 102 -22.16 3.40 -18.61
N ALA A 103 -22.90 4.11 -19.46
CA ALA A 103 -23.23 3.64 -20.81
C ALA A 103 -21.99 3.43 -21.71
N VAL A 104 -20.98 4.31 -21.63
CA VAL A 104 -19.74 4.15 -22.39
C VAL A 104 -18.93 2.97 -21.86
N VAL A 105 -18.85 2.83 -20.54
CA VAL A 105 -18.15 1.71 -19.87
C VAL A 105 -18.83 0.39 -20.23
N ASP A 106 -20.15 0.27 -20.06
CA ASP A 106 -20.92 -0.95 -20.35
C ASP A 106 -20.74 -1.43 -21.80
N LYS A 107 -20.71 -0.50 -22.76
CA LYS A 107 -20.48 -0.80 -24.17
C LYS A 107 -19.09 -1.42 -24.43
N ARG A 108 -18.12 -1.15 -23.57
CA ARG A 108 -16.70 -1.55 -23.73
C ARG A 108 -16.23 -2.57 -22.71
N THR A 109 -17.03 -2.88 -21.68
CA THR A 109 -16.66 -3.81 -20.61
C THR A 109 -16.19 -5.15 -21.13
N SER A 110 -16.88 -5.74 -22.11
CA SER A 110 -16.47 -7.04 -22.69
C SER A 110 -15.10 -6.97 -23.37
N GLU A 111 -14.84 -5.89 -24.10
CA GLU A 111 -13.55 -5.64 -24.77
C GLU A 111 -12.42 -5.42 -23.75
N LEU A 112 -12.67 -4.61 -22.72
CA LEU A 112 -11.68 -4.32 -21.67
C LEU A 112 -11.37 -5.57 -20.83
N VAL A 113 -12.38 -6.39 -20.51
CA VAL A 113 -12.18 -7.67 -19.82
C VAL A 113 -11.39 -8.65 -20.68
N ALA A 114 -11.66 -8.69 -21.99
CA ALA A 114 -10.90 -9.53 -22.92
C ALA A 114 -9.43 -9.09 -22.97
N LEU A 115 -9.17 -7.78 -23.14
CA LEU A 115 -7.82 -7.23 -23.12
C LEU A 115 -7.10 -7.51 -21.80
N ARG A 116 -7.77 -7.32 -20.65
CA ARG A 116 -7.19 -7.64 -19.34
C ARG A 116 -6.74 -9.09 -19.25
N ARG A 117 -7.58 -10.01 -19.72
CA ARG A 117 -7.27 -11.46 -19.72
C ARG A 117 -6.14 -11.79 -20.69
N GLU A 118 -6.08 -11.12 -21.83
CA GLU A 118 -4.96 -11.26 -22.79
C GLU A 118 -3.64 -10.80 -22.17
N LEU A 119 -3.62 -9.64 -21.52
CA LEU A 119 -2.46 -9.13 -20.79
C LEU A 119 -2.06 -10.08 -19.65
N HIS A 120 -3.03 -10.59 -18.88
CA HIS A 120 -2.78 -11.58 -17.83
C HIS A 120 -2.14 -12.87 -18.34
N GLN A 121 -2.51 -13.31 -19.55
CA GLN A 121 -1.95 -14.50 -20.20
C GLN A 121 -0.51 -14.28 -20.71
N HIS A 122 -0.10 -13.05 -20.97
CA HIS A 122 1.21 -12.72 -21.55
C HIS A 122 1.95 -11.66 -20.70
N PRO A 123 2.21 -11.94 -19.41
CA PRO A 123 2.87 -11.00 -18.53
C PRO A 123 4.33 -10.76 -18.96
N GLU A 124 4.73 -9.49 -18.95
CA GLU A 124 6.10 -9.04 -19.24
C GLU A 124 6.70 -8.35 -18.02
N LEU A 125 8.02 -8.52 -17.80
CA LEU A 125 8.70 -7.96 -16.64
C LEU A 125 9.06 -6.49 -16.85
N ALA A 126 9.54 -5.86 -15.79
CA ALA A 126 10.08 -4.51 -15.80
C ALA A 126 11.00 -4.23 -17.02
N PHE A 127 10.63 -3.22 -17.80
CA PHE A 127 11.27 -2.77 -19.05
C PHE A 127 11.24 -3.74 -20.24
N GLU A 128 10.58 -4.88 -20.11
CA GLU A 128 10.37 -5.86 -21.19
C GLU A 128 8.94 -5.80 -21.75
N GLU A 129 8.12 -4.84 -21.33
CA GLU A 129 6.67 -4.74 -21.57
C GLU A 129 6.32 -4.33 -23.02
N HIS A 130 6.97 -4.95 -24.01
CA HIS A 130 6.87 -4.58 -25.42
C HIS A 130 5.50 -4.92 -26.02
N GLU A 131 4.99 -6.13 -25.80
CA GLU A 131 3.68 -6.55 -26.31
C GLU A 131 2.55 -5.87 -25.52
N THR A 132 2.73 -5.65 -24.23
CA THR A 132 1.83 -4.87 -23.37
C THR A 132 1.72 -3.43 -23.88
N ALA A 133 2.86 -2.76 -24.10
CA ALA A 133 2.89 -1.40 -24.64
C ALA A 133 2.25 -1.32 -26.03
N LYS A 134 2.47 -2.33 -26.88
CA LYS A 134 1.83 -2.44 -28.20
C LYS A 134 0.32 -2.60 -28.10
N ALA A 135 -0.18 -3.42 -27.17
CA ALA A 135 -1.61 -3.59 -26.94
C ALA A 135 -2.28 -2.29 -26.45
N VAL A 136 -1.63 -1.58 -25.51
CA VAL A 136 -2.07 -0.25 -25.04
C VAL A 136 -2.10 0.76 -26.19
N SER A 137 -1.03 0.82 -26.98
CA SER A 137 -0.89 1.72 -28.14
C SER A 137 -1.97 1.45 -29.20
N ALA A 138 -2.25 0.16 -29.47
CA ALA A 138 -3.29 -0.25 -30.40
C ALA A 138 -4.69 0.18 -29.92
N PHE A 139 -4.97 0.04 -28.63
CA PHE A 139 -6.25 0.48 -28.05
C PHE A 139 -6.40 2.01 -28.11
N LEU A 140 -5.36 2.76 -27.77
CA LEU A 140 -5.35 4.23 -27.87
C LEU A 140 -5.54 4.70 -29.32
N ALA A 141 -4.88 4.06 -30.28
CA ALA A 141 -5.04 4.34 -31.71
C ALA A 141 -6.49 4.08 -32.17
N LYS A 142 -7.10 2.98 -31.73
CA LYS A 142 -8.51 2.67 -32.00
C LYS A 142 -9.47 3.76 -31.49
N LEU A 143 -9.13 4.41 -30.38
CA LEU A 143 -9.89 5.53 -29.83
C LEU A 143 -9.59 6.88 -30.49
N GLY A 144 -8.63 6.95 -31.42
CA GLY A 144 -8.18 8.20 -32.02
C GLY A 144 -7.44 9.12 -31.03
N ILE A 145 -6.90 8.57 -29.94
CA ILE A 145 -6.18 9.33 -28.92
C ILE A 145 -4.72 9.44 -29.33
N LYS A 146 -4.16 10.66 -29.31
CA LYS A 146 -2.74 10.88 -29.59
C LYS A 146 -1.90 10.38 -28.43
N TYR A 147 -0.82 9.66 -28.74
CA TYR A 147 0.11 9.15 -27.74
C TYR A 147 1.56 9.18 -28.22
N ARG A 148 2.48 9.12 -27.25
CA ARG A 148 3.92 8.91 -27.42
C ARG A 148 4.29 7.62 -26.70
N ALA A 149 4.74 6.62 -27.45
CA ALA A 149 5.31 5.40 -26.90
C ALA A 149 6.84 5.54 -26.77
N GLY A 150 7.47 4.60 -26.08
CA GLY A 150 8.93 4.57 -25.95
C GLY A 150 9.48 5.49 -24.84
N ILE A 151 8.63 5.96 -23.92
CA ILE A 151 9.01 6.88 -22.84
C ILE A 151 9.43 6.06 -21.63
N GLY A 152 10.65 6.26 -21.12
CA GLY A 152 11.21 5.40 -20.08
C GLY A 152 11.35 3.95 -20.57
N LYS A 153 11.81 3.77 -21.81
CA LYS A 153 11.88 2.52 -22.58
C LYS A 153 10.55 2.03 -23.14
N THR A 154 9.65 1.49 -22.33
CA THR A 154 8.40 0.84 -22.78
C THR A 154 7.13 1.63 -22.41
N GLY A 155 7.28 2.73 -21.65
CA GLY A 155 6.16 3.55 -21.21
C GLY A 155 5.47 4.34 -22.32
N ILE A 156 4.23 4.72 -22.04
CA ILE A 156 3.36 5.44 -22.98
C ILE A 156 2.72 6.64 -22.29
N ILE A 157 2.69 7.77 -22.99
CA ILE A 157 1.94 8.95 -22.60
C ILE A 157 0.87 9.22 -23.64
N ALA A 158 -0.40 9.28 -23.22
CA ALA A 158 -1.53 9.65 -24.07
C ALA A 158 -2.13 10.99 -23.62
N LEU A 159 -2.61 11.78 -24.59
CA LEU A 159 -3.21 13.08 -24.33
C LEU A 159 -4.64 13.16 -24.90
N ILE A 160 -5.58 13.54 -24.03
CA ILE A 160 -6.95 13.85 -24.39
C ILE A 160 -7.16 15.36 -24.17
N ASP A 161 -7.29 16.10 -25.27
CA ASP A 161 -7.61 17.53 -25.23
C ASP A 161 -9.12 17.74 -25.20
N GLY A 162 -9.62 18.35 -24.13
CA GLY A 162 -11.00 18.80 -24.05
C GLY A 162 -11.29 20.00 -24.96
N ALA A 163 -12.57 20.25 -25.25
CA ALA A 163 -12.99 21.35 -26.11
C ALA A 163 -13.04 22.71 -25.39
N LYS A 164 -12.86 22.74 -24.06
CA LYS A 164 -12.96 23.94 -23.23
C LYS A 164 -11.68 24.17 -22.45
N PRO A 165 -11.32 25.43 -22.10
CA PRO A 165 -10.16 25.70 -21.27
C PRO A 165 -10.33 25.10 -19.86
N GLY A 166 -9.22 24.69 -19.24
CA GLY A 166 -9.24 24.07 -17.91
C GLY A 166 -7.90 23.46 -17.51
N PRO A 167 -7.84 22.77 -16.36
CA PRO A 167 -6.62 22.18 -15.82
C PRO A 167 -6.15 20.97 -16.62
N THR A 168 -4.91 20.56 -16.42
CA THR A 168 -4.36 19.31 -16.91
C THR A 168 -4.32 18.28 -15.79
N VAL A 169 -5.09 17.20 -15.93
CA VAL A 169 -5.16 16.10 -14.96
C VAL A 169 -4.34 14.91 -15.46
N GLY A 170 -3.40 14.44 -14.66
CA GLY A 170 -2.66 13.20 -14.88
C GLY A 170 -3.42 11.98 -14.34
N ILE A 171 -3.41 10.87 -15.07
CA ILE A 171 -3.90 9.57 -14.58
C ILE A 171 -2.84 8.52 -14.89
N ARG A 172 -2.30 7.88 -13.84
CA ARG A 172 -1.20 6.93 -13.96
C ARG A 172 -1.69 5.49 -13.73
N ALA A 173 -1.27 4.58 -14.60
CA ALA A 173 -1.40 3.13 -14.47
C ALA A 173 -0.03 2.49 -14.75
N ASP A 174 0.43 1.59 -13.90
CA ASP A 174 1.61 0.73 -14.14
C ASP A 174 1.27 -0.45 -15.06
N MET A 175 2.30 -1.09 -15.61
CA MET A 175 2.17 -2.09 -16.67
C MET A 175 2.92 -3.39 -16.46
N ASP A 176 3.94 -3.44 -15.60
CA ASP A 176 4.82 -4.60 -15.47
C ASP A 176 4.18 -5.75 -14.67
N ALA A 177 4.68 -6.95 -14.89
CA ALA A 177 4.37 -8.15 -14.12
C ALA A 177 5.54 -8.55 -13.21
N LEU A 178 5.32 -9.59 -12.40
CA LEU A 178 6.29 -10.13 -11.44
C LEU A 178 6.88 -11.47 -11.89
N PRO A 179 8.13 -11.80 -11.49
CA PRO A 179 8.77 -13.09 -11.76
C PRO A 179 8.23 -14.19 -10.82
N ILE A 180 6.92 -14.43 -10.89
CA ILE A 180 6.19 -15.40 -10.08
C ILE A 180 5.55 -16.43 -11.00
N HIS A 181 5.67 -17.70 -10.64
CA HIS A 181 4.93 -18.77 -11.30
C HIS A 181 3.47 -18.76 -10.87
N GLU A 182 2.54 -18.57 -11.81
CA GLU A 182 1.12 -18.51 -11.50
C GLU A 182 0.54 -19.89 -11.15
N GLN A 183 -0.23 -19.94 -10.04
CA GLN A 183 -0.87 -21.17 -9.55
C GLN A 183 -2.39 -20.99 -9.32
N THR A 184 -3.00 -20.02 -10.00
CA THR A 184 -4.42 -19.67 -9.78
C THR A 184 -5.39 -20.72 -10.35
N GLY A 185 -4.97 -21.47 -11.38
CA GLY A 185 -5.83 -22.38 -12.14
C GLY A 185 -6.90 -21.68 -12.99
N LEU A 186 -6.80 -20.36 -13.17
CA LEU A 186 -7.78 -19.59 -13.94
C LEU A 186 -7.70 -19.94 -15.44
N PRO A 187 -8.81 -19.89 -16.19
CA PRO A 187 -8.81 -20.13 -17.64
C PRO A 187 -7.94 -19.15 -18.44
N PHE A 188 -7.60 -18.02 -17.83
CA PHE A 188 -6.74 -16.97 -18.39
C PHE A 188 -5.42 -16.81 -17.62
N ALA A 189 -4.99 -17.85 -16.88
CA ALA A 189 -3.68 -17.86 -16.24
C ALA A 189 -2.55 -17.64 -17.26
N SER A 190 -1.45 -17.08 -16.78
CA SER A 190 -0.21 -16.82 -17.50
C SER A 190 0.22 -18.04 -18.31
N LYS A 191 0.51 -17.79 -19.59
CA LYS A 191 1.13 -18.76 -20.51
C LYS A 191 2.65 -18.63 -20.54
N VAL A 192 3.21 -17.63 -19.85
CA VAL A 192 4.64 -17.34 -19.81
C VAL A 192 5.20 -17.90 -18.51
N ALA A 193 6.04 -18.93 -18.62
CA ALA A 193 6.57 -19.63 -17.47
C ALA A 193 7.34 -18.68 -16.53
N GLY A 194 6.97 -18.69 -15.25
CA GLY A 194 7.63 -17.91 -14.21
C GLY A 194 7.30 -16.41 -14.20
N LYS A 195 6.29 -15.98 -14.96
CA LYS A 195 5.81 -14.58 -14.96
C LYS A 195 4.31 -14.54 -14.67
N MET A 196 3.87 -13.57 -13.87
CA MET A 196 2.46 -13.39 -13.48
C MET A 196 2.15 -11.92 -13.17
N HIS A 197 0.99 -11.41 -13.61
CA HIS A 197 0.42 -10.17 -13.07
C HIS A 197 -0.17 -10.41 -11.66
N ALA A 198 0.72 -10.58 -10.67
CA ALA A 198 0.34 -10.87 -9.29
C ALA A 198 -0.05 -9.60 -8.48
N CYS A 199 0.26 -8.40 -8.99
CA CYS A 199 -0.08 -7.12 -8.36
C CYS A 199 -1.32 -6.44 -8.99
N GLY A 200 -1.79 -6.94 -10.14
CA GLY A 200 -2.98 -6.44 -10.82
C GLY A 200 -2.73 -5.30 -11.83
N HIS A 201 -1.49 -5.11 -12.30
CA HIS A 201 -1.16 -4.05 -13.27
C HIS A 201 -1.90 -4.23 -14.61
N ASP A 202 -2.24 -5.47 -14.99
CA ASP A 202 -3.17 -5.77 -16.09
C ASP A 202 -4.57 -5.17 -15.90
N VAL A 203 -5.05 -5.09 -14.65
CA VAL A 203 -6.30 -4.41 -14.30
C VAL A 203 -6.13 -2.89 -14.36
N HIS A 204 -5.00 -2.36 -13.87
CA HIS A 204 -4.71 -0.93 -13.91
C HIS A 204 -4.69 -0.40 -15.35
N ILE A 205 -4.01 -1.10 -16.26
CA ILE A 205 -3.98 -0.76 -17.69
C ILE A 205 -5.40 -0.60 -18.24
N VAL A 206 -6.27 -1.60 -18.06
CA VAL A 206 -7.61 -1.57 -18.68
C VAL A 206 -8.54 -0.56 -18.01
N ILE A 207 -8.37 -0.25 -16.72
CA ILE A 207 -9.10 0.83 -16.06
C ILE A 207 -8.74 2.18 -16.71
N ALA A 208 -7.44 2.47 -16.89
CA ALA A 208 -6.99 3.69 -17.54
C ALA A 208 -7.49 3.79 -19.00
N LEU A 209 -7.49 2.68 -19.74
CA LEU A 209 -8.04 2.64 -21.11
C LEU A 209 -9.56 2.83 -21.14
N GLY A 210 -10.29 2.30 -20.16
CA GLY A 210 -11.73 2.54 -19.99
C GLY A 210 -12.04 4.01 -19.72
N VAL A 211 -11.26 4.64 -18.83
CA VAL A 211 -11.33 6.09 -18.57
C VAL A 211 -11.02 6.88 -19.84
N ALA A 212 -9.98 6.48 -20.59
CA ALA A 212 -9.62 7.10 -21.86
C ALA A 212 -10.78 7.07 -22.86
N ALA A 213 -11.47 5.93 -22.96
CA ALA A 213 -12.62 5.77 -23.85
C ALA A 213 -13.80 6.66 -23.44
N ALA A 214 -14.16 6.68 -22.15
CA ALA A 214 -15.23 7.53 -21.62
C ALA A 214 -14.95 9.02 -21.87
N LEU A 215 -13.73 9.49 -21.56
CA LEU A 215 -13.35 10.89 -21.75
C LEU A 215 -13.26 11.29 -23.22
N SER A 216 -12.81 10.39 -24.09
CA SER A 216 -12.73 10.65 -25.54
C SER A 216 -14.12 10.84 -26.15
N GLU A 217 -15.12 10.04 -25.74
CA GLU A 217 -16.51 10.20 -26.19
C GLU A 217 -17.19 11.47 -25.63
N MET A 218 -16.62 12.06 -24.56
CA MET A 218 -17.15 13.24 -23.88
C MET A 218 -16.29 14.50 -24.08
N ARG A 219 -15.41 14.48 -25.09
CA ARG A 219 -14.40 15.52 -25.35
C ARG A 219 -14.99 16.93 -25.49
N SER A 220 -16.19 17.07 -26.06
CA SER A 220 -16.87 18.36 -26.28
C SER A 220 -17.25 19.08 -24.98
N GLU A 221 -17.36 18.36 -23.87
CA GLU A 221 -17.76 18.90 -22.57
C GLU A 221 -16.59 19.02 -21.59
N LEU A 222 -15.48 18.34 -21.90
CA LEU A 222 -14.29 18.29 -21.07
C LEU A 222 -13.60 19.66 -21.04
N HIS A 223 -13.33 20.14 -19.83
CA HIS A 223 -12.53 21.34 -19.57
C HIS A 223 -11.08 20.94 -19.31
N GLY A 224 -10.15 21.50 -20.09
CA GLY A 224 -8.74 21.26 -19.95
C GLY A 224 -8.30 19.98 -20.67
N ARG A 225 -7.33 19.28 -20.07
CA ARG A 225 -6.66 18.13 -20.69
C ARG A 225 -6.50 16.98 -19.72
N VAL A 226 -6.46 15.77 -20.25
CA VAL A 226 -6.12 14.57 -19.47
C VAL A 226 -4.88 13.90 -20.06
N LYS A 227 -3.85 13.74 -19.23
CA LYS A 227 -2.60 13.07 -19.56
C LYS A 227 -2.58 11.69 -18.92
N LEU A 228 -2.73 10.65 -19.75
CA LEU A 228 -2.66 9.26 -19.33
C LEU A 228 -1.21 8.81 -19.35
N ILE A 229 -0.74 8.20 -18.27
CA ILE A 229 0.63 7.73 -18.08
C ILE A 229 0.57 6.23 -17.84
N PHE A 230 1.00 5.46 -18.84
CA PHE A 230 1.17 4.02 -18.71
C PHE A 230 2.64 3.74 -18.42
N GLN A 231 2.93 3.43 -17.15
CA GLN A 231 4.27 3.37 -16.59
C GLN A 231 4.82 1.94 -16.60
N PRO A 232 6.03 1.69 -17.11
CA PRO A 232 6.69 0.40 -16.96
C PRO A 232 7.31 0.25 -15.57
N ALA A 233 7.88 -0.93 -15.30
CA ALA A 233 8.87 -1.17 -14.25
C ALA A 233 8.57 -0.53 -12.87
N GLU A 234 7.34 -0.66 -12.39
CA GLU A 234 6.95 -0.25 -11.04
C GLU A 234 7.57 -1.16 -9.99
N GLU A 235 7.58 -2.47 -10.22
CA GLU A 235 7.98 -3.48 -9.23
C GLU A 235 9.49 -3.40 -8.90
N THR A 236 10.28 -2.84 -9.82
CA THR A 236 11.70 -2.55 -9.62
C THR A 236 11.98 -1.10 -9.22
N LEU A 237 10.93 -0.30 -9.00
CA LEU A 237 10.96 1.11 -8.59
C LEU A 237 11.71 2.05 -9.56
N SER A 238 11.94 1.60 -10.79
CA SER A 238 12.80 2.29 -11.77
C SER A 238 12.04 2.96 -12.90
N GLY A 239 10.80 2.54 -13.18
CA GLY A 239 10.05 3.02 -14.34
C GLY A 239 9.60 4.47 -14.24
N ALA A 240 9.15 4.92 -13.07
CA ALA A 240 8.78 6.32 -12.85
C ALA A 240 9.97 7.26 -13.10
N GLN A 241 11.15 6.92 -12.56
CA GLN A 241 12.38 7.71 -12.77
C GLN A 241 12.79 7.73 -14.25
N ALA A 242 12.73 6.58 -14.93
CA ALA A 242 13.05 6.49 -16.35
C ALA A 242 12.10 7.35 -17.21
N MET A 243 10.79 7.31 -16.94
CA MET A 243 9.83 8.16 -17.64
C MET A 243 10.03 9.64 -17.35
N ILE A 244 10.31 10.01 -16.10
CA ILE A 244 10.60 11.40 -15.73
C ILE A 244 11.84 11.91 -16.46
N ALA A 245 12.91 11.10 -16.55
CA ALA A 245 14.12 11.44 -17.30
C ALA A 245 13.85 11.68 -18.79
N ASP A 246 12.87 10.98 -19.38
CA ASP A 246 12.41 11.16 -20.77
C ASP A 246 11.34 12.26 -20.92
N GLY A 247 11.15 13.10 -19.90
CA GLY A 247 10.25 14.25 -19.94
C GLY A 247 8.78 13.93 -19.74
N ALA A 248 8.44 12.84 -19.04
CA ALA A 248 7.04 12.46 -18.83
C ALA A 248 6.22 13.46 -18.02
N LEU A 249 6.85 14.29 -17.20
CA LEU A 249 6.19 15.36 -16.44
C LEU A 249 6.13 16.68 -17.22
N ASP A 250 6.82 16.73 -18.36
CA ASP A 250 6.90 17.91 -19.20
C ASP A 250 5.78 17.90 -20.26
N ASP A 251 5.49 19.08 -20.79
CA ASP A 251 4.53 19.39 -21.86
C ASP A 251 3.41 18.36 -22.18
N PRO A 252 2.17 18.56 -21.69
CA PRO A 252 1.79 19.57 -20.73
C PRO A 252 2.20 19.17 -19.30
N LYS A 253 2.53 20.20 -18.51
CA LYS A 253 2.59 20.07 -17.05
C LYS A 253 1.19 19.74 -16.52
N MET A 254 1.14 18.90 -15.50
CA MET A 254 -0.11 18.50 -14.84
C MET A 254 -0.32 19.33 -13.57
N ASP A 255 -1.54 19.78 -13.35
CA ASP A 255 -1.94 20.49 -12.13
C ASP A 255 -2.20 19.51 -10.97
N VAL A 256 -2.64 18.30 -11.31
CA VAL A 256 -2.88 17.20 -10.39
C VAL A 256 -2.57 15.87 -11.07
N VAL A 257 -2.06 14.90 -10.33
CA VAL A 257 -1.89 13.51 -10.79
C VAL A 257 -2.69 12.58 -9.89
N LEU A 258 -3.45 11.70 -10.51
CA LEU A 258 -4.20 10.64 -9.85
C LEU A 258 -3.49 9.31 -10.10
N GLY A 259 -3.22 8.59 -9.01
CA GLY A 259 -2.80 7.19 -9.03
C GLY A 259 -3.84 6.34 -8.30
N TYR A 260 -3.90 5.07 -8.64
CA TYR A 260 -4.79 4.10 -8.02
C TYR A 260 -4.15 2.71 -8.07
N HIS A 261 -4.62 1.83 -7.20
CA HIS A 261 -4.16 0.45 -7.13
C HIS A 261 -5.30 -0.45 -6.67
N ASN A 262 -5.50 -1.60 -7.28
CA ASN A 262 -6.46 -2.58 -6.75
C ASN A 262 -5.96 -3.12 -5.41
N TRP A 263 -6.84 -3.23 -4.42
CA TRP A 263 -6.48 -3.78 -3.13
C TRP A 263 -7.35 -5.00 -2.83
N PRO A 264 -6.82 -6.25 -2.91
CA PRO A 264 -7.63 -7.46 -2.76
C PRO A 264 -8.41 -7.56 -1.44
N ALA A 265 -7.96 -6.87 -0.38
CA ALA A 265 -8.65 -6.84 0.90
C ALA A 265 -9.81 -5.82 0.96
N VAL A 266 -9.99 -4.98 -0.07
CA VAL A 266 -11.13 -4.07 -0.19
C VAL A 266 -12.19 -4.73 -1.08
N GLU A 267 -13.44 -4.76 -0.60
CA GLU A 267 -14.57 -5.30 -1.36
C GLU A 267 -14.77 -4.54 -2.68
N ALA A 268 -15.08 -5.29 -3.75
CA ALA A 268 -15.33 -4.72 -5.07
C ALA A 268 -16.45 -3.67 -5.02
N GLY A 269 -16.26 -2.57 -5.75
CA GLY A 269 -17.18 -1.42 -5.75
C GLY A 269 -16.90 -0.39 -4.66
N LYS A 270 -15.91 -0.62 -3.79
CA LYS A 270 -15.42 0.38 -2.82
C LYS A 270 -14.08 0.95 -3.24
N VAL A 271 -13.88 2.24 -2.95
CA VAL A 271 -12.61 2.94 -3.12
C VAL A 271 -12.15 3.44 -1.76
N GLY A 272 -10.94 3.07 -1.35
CA GLY A 272 -10.29 3.56 -0.14
C GLY A 272 -9.26 4.64 -0.48
N TYR A 273 -9.16 5.66 0.36
CA TYR A 273 -8.11 6.67 0.28
C TYR A 273 -7.66 7.08 1.68
N ASN A 274 -6.43 7.56 1.79
CA ASN A 274 -5.89 8.18 2.99
C ASN A 274 -5.41 9.60 2.62
N ALA A 275 -5.71 10.59 3.46
CA ALA A 275 -5.42 11.99 3.18
C ALA A 275 -3.94 12.38 3.34
N ASP A 276 -3.08 11.48 3.84
CA ASP A 276 -1.65 11.74 4.06
C ASP A 276 -0.79 10.59 3.52
N VAL A 277 0.03 9.95 4.36
CA VAL A 277 0.92 8.87 3.96
C VAL A 277 0.12 7.60 3.71
N VAL A 278 0.29 7.04 2.51
CA VAL A 278 -0.37 5.80 2.09
C VAL A 278 0.60 4.62 2.12
N MET A 279 1.82 4.82 1.61
CA MET A 279 2.86 3.79 1.56
C MET A 279 4.12 4.27 2.26
N ALA A 280 4.78 3.36 2.97
CA ALA A 280 6.05 3.65 3.62
C ALA A 280 7.17 3.88 2.60
N SER A 281 8.17 4.67 2.97
CA SER A 281 9.44 4.76 2.26
C SER A 281 10.17 3.42 2.27
N ALA A 282 11.16 3.31 1.40
CA ALA A 282 11.96 2.13 1.18
C ALA A 282 13.43 2.50 1.11
N ASP A 283 14.22 2.06 2.08
CA ASP A 283 15.68 2.20 2.04
C ASP A 283 16.34 0.84 2.23
N ALA A 284 17.38 0.57 1.45
CA ALA A 284 18.20 -0.62 1.58
C ALA A 284 19.54 -0.25 2.22
N PHE A 285 20.11 -1.19 2.98
CA PHE A 285 21.46 -1.03 3.52
C PHE A 285 22.23 -2.34 3.48
N ASP A 286 23.52 -2.22 3.18
CA ASP A 286 24.48 -3.31 3.20
C ASP A 286 25.61 -2.95 4.19
N ILE A 287 25.86 -3.85 5.15
CA ILE A 287 26.89 -3.68 6.18
C ILE A 287 27.92 -4.80 6.02
N THR A 288 29.19 -4.44 6.07
CA THR A 288 30.29 -5.40 6.26
C THR A 288 31.03 -5.06 7.54
N LEU A 289 31.15 -6.00 8.46
CA LEU A 289 32.01 -5.92 9.63
C LEU A 289 33.33 -6.66 9.33
N GLN A 290 34.45 -5.99 9.54
CA GLN A 290 35.78 -6.54 9.30
C GLN A 290 36.51 -6.77 10.62
N GLY A 291 36.74 -8.04 10.94
CA GLY A 291 37.55 -8.49 12.05
C GLY A 291 38.86 -9.11 11.56
N ARG A 292 39.31 -10.14 12.28
CA ARG A 292 40.53 -10.90 11.97
C ARG A 292 40.32 -12.36 12.33
N GLU A 293 40.59 -13.24 11.37
CA GLU A 293 40.51 -14.68 11.60
C GLU A 293 41.47 -15.16 12.68
N GLY A 294 41.16 -16.29 13.27
CA GLY A 294 41.98 -16.95 14.28
C GLY A 294 41.50 -18.37 14.53
N HIS A 295 42.37 -19.18 15.15
CA HIS A 295 41.97 -20.51 15.56
C HIS A 295 40.92 -20.42 16.68
N GLY A 296 39.84 -21.21 16.60
CA GLY A 296 38.73 -21.17 17.57
C GLY A 296 39.15 -21.46 19.02
N ALA A 297 40.26 -22.18 19.22
CA ALA A 297 40.84 -22.41 20.55
C ALA A 297 41.69 -21.24 21.09
N HIS A 298 42.05 -20.26 20.25
CA HIS A 298 42.90 -19.11 20.62
C HIS A 298 42.20 -17.77 20.33
N PRO A 299 41.06 -17.47 20.99
CA PRO A 299 40.23 -16.31 20.64
C PRO A 299 40.90 -14.96 20.87
N HIS A 300 41.87 -14.88 21.76
CA HIS A 300 42.67 -13.67 22.01
C HIS A 300 43.52 -13.23 20.81
N MET A 301 43.77 -14.12 19.85
CA MET A 301 44.52 -13.82 18.63
C MET A 301 43.61 -13.33 17.48
N GLY A 302 42.31 -13.57 17.54
CA GLY A 302 41.31 -13.15 16.55
C GLY A 302 40.54 -11.89 16.95
N ILE A 303 39.74 -11.39 16.02
CA ILE A 303 38.70 -10.37 16.25
C ILE A 303 37.44 -10.91 15.57
N ASP A 304 36.47 -11.34 16.37
CA ASP A 304 35.33 -12.11 15.90
C ASP A 304 34.23 -11.21 15.30
N ALA A 305 34.14 -11.21 13.97
CA ALA A 305 33.13 -10.46 13.24
C ALA A 305 31.72 -11.08 13.37
N LEU A 306 31.61 -12.40 13.58
CA LEU A 306 30.32 -13.06 13.81
C LEU A 306 29.73 -12.64 15.15
N ALA A 307 30.54 -12.63 16.21
CA ALA A 307 30.11 -12.14 17.52
C ALA A 307 29.69 -10.67 17.47
N ALA A 308 30.47 -9.83 16.77
CA ALA A 308 30.13 -8.42 16.57
C ALA A 308 28.80 -8.24 15.80
N ALA A 309 28.57 -9.02 14.74
CA ALA A 309 27.32 -8.99 13.98
C ALA A 309 26.12 -9.41 14.83
N ALA A 310 26.22 -10.48 15.61
CA ALA A 310 25.15 -10.93 16.50
C ALA A 310 24.76 -9.87 17.55
N GLN A 311 25.76 -9.17 18.10
CA GLN A 311 25.53 -8.06 19.02
C GLN A 311 24.85 -6.87 18.32
N PHE A 312 25.31 -6.52 17.12
CA PHE A 312 24.69 -5.45 16.33
C PHE A 312 23.24 -5.77 15.95
N VAL A 313 22.93 -6.99 15.49
CA VAL A 313 21.57 -7.44 15.16
C VAL A 313 20.62 -7.30 16.35
N SER A 314 21.11 -7.58 17.56
CA SER A 314 20.32 -7.41 18.79
C SER A 314 20.14 -5.92 19.12
N GLN A 315 21.21 -5.13 19.00
CA GLN A 315 21.22 -3.71 19.36
C GLN A 315 20.36 -2.86 18.40
N VAL A 316 20.39 -3.14 17.10
CA VAL A 316 19.68 -2.33 16.08
C VAL A 316 18.16 -2.31 16.30
N GLN A 317 17.60 -3.32 16.98
CA GLN A 317 16.19 -3.36 17.37
C GLN A 317 15.80 -2.23 18.34
N THR A 318 16.77 -1.64 19.06
CA THR A 318 16.51 -0.53 19.97
C THR A 318 16.24 0.78 19.24
N ILE A 319 16.61 0.91 17.96
CA ILE A 319 16.28 2.10 17.17
C ILE A 319 14.76 2.24 17.11
N VAL A 320 14.05 1.24 16.59
CA VAL A 320 12.58 1.29 16.50
C VAL A 320 11.95 1.26 17.89
N SER A 321 12.40 0.37 18.76
CA SER A 321 11.71 0.18 20.04
C SER A 321 11.91 1.34 21.02
N ARG A 322 13.04 2.07 21.00
CA ARG A 322 13.39 3.09 22.00
C ARG A 322 13.61 4.51 21.44
N GLU A 323 13.96 4.68 20.17
CA GLU A 323 14.29 5.99 19.59
C GLU A 323 13.21 6.53 18.64
N VAL A 324 12.39 5.66 18.07
CA VAL A 324 11.23 6.05 17.25
C VAL A 324 10.01 6.30 18.14
N LYS A 325 9.24 7.37 17.83
CA LYS A 325 7.98 7.65 18.52
C LYS A 325 7.04 6.44 18.38
N PRO A 326 6.37 5.98 19.45
CA PRO A 326 5.47 4.82 19.36
C PRO A 326 4.34 4.95 18.33
N ILE A 327 3.96 6.17 17.96
CA ILE A 327 2.90 6.48 16.98
C ILE A 327 3.42 6.63 15.55
N SER A 328 4.75 6.62 15.33
CA SER A 328 5.37 6.73 14.01
C SER A 328 5.73 5.35 13.49
N PRO A 329 5.08 4.86 12.41
CA PRO A 329 5.42 3.55 11.85
C PRO A 329 6.84 3.53 11.29
N ALA A 330 7.65 2.60 11.81
CA ALA A 330 8.98 2.31 11.33
C ALA A 330 9.29 0.82 11.44
N VAL A 331 10.03 0.30 10.47
CA VAL A 331 10.57 -1.06 10.46
C VAL A 331 12.04 -1.00 10.12
N VAL A 332 12.86 -1.74 10.86
CA VAL A 332 14.23 -2.07 10.50
C VAL A 332 14.31 -3.59 10.45
N THR A 333 14.75 -4.15 9.33
CA THR A 333 14.86 -5.59 9.15
C THR A 333 16.25 -5.94 8.64
N ILE A 334 16.90 -6.90 9.29
CA ILE A 334 18.08 -7.59 8.78
C ILE A 334 17.56 -8.83 8.03
N GLY A 335 17.67 -8.81 6.70
CA GLY A 335 17.17 -9.88 5.84
C GLY A 335 18.20 -10.97 5.55
N GLU A 336 19.49 -10.62 5.56
CA GLU A 336 20.60 -11.54 5.34
C GLU A 336 21.67 -11.34 6.42
N LEU A 337 22.27 -12.43 6.89
CA LEU A 337 23.49 -12.43 7.70
C LEU A 337 24.36 -13.62 7.30
N HIS A 338 25.60 -13.35 6.91
CA HIS A 338 26.60 -14.36 6.56
C HIS A 338 27.90 -14.10 7.30
N ALA A 339 28.45 -15.11 7.97
CA ALA A 339 29.76 -15.03 8.64
C ALA A 339 30.32 -16.43 8.93
N GLY A 340 31.65 -16.55 8.87
CA GLY A 340 32.38 -17.78 9.15
C GLY A 340 32.42 -18.79 8.00
N THR A 341 33.40 -19.70 8.06
CA THR A 341 33.66 -20.70 7.02
C THR A 341 33.83 -22.11 7.58
N ALA A 342 34.23 -22.26 8.84
CA ALA A 342 34.39 -23.54 9.52
C ALA A 342 34.18 -23.42 11.03
N ARG A 343 33.81 -24.53 11.68
CA ARG A 343 33.48 -24.61 13.12
C ARG A 343 34.62 -24.23 14.08
N ASN A 344 35.87 -24.30 13.63
CA ASN A 344 37.07 -24.06 14.44
C ASN A 344 37.87 -22.83 13.99
N ILE A 345 37.25 -21.95 13.19
CA ILE A 345 37.85 -20.70 12.70
C ILE A 345 36.96 -19.54 13.14
N ILE A 346 37.57 -18.55 13.79
CA ILE A 346 36.91 -17.29 14.15
C ILE A 346 36.63 -16.51 12.86
N ALA A 347 35.41 -16.02 12.71
CA ALA A 347 35.00 -15.30 11.50
C ALA A 347 35.75 -13.96 11.38
N GLY A 348 36.56 -13.82 10.34
CA GLY A 348 37.26 -12.56 10.04
C GLY A 348 36.38 -11.50 9.40
N SER A 349 35.20 -11.86 8.88
CA SER A 349 34.25 -10.94 8.29
C SER A 349 32.81 -11.41 8.52
N ALA A 350 31.88 -10.46 8.56
CA ALA A 350 30.45 -10.71 8.58
C ALA A 350 29.73 -9.69 7.69
N THR A 351 28.83 -10.15 6.83
CA THR A 351 28.03 -9.28 5.96
C THR A 351 26.56 -9.37 6.33
N MET A 352 25.88 -8.23 6.35
CA MET A 352 24.44 -8.12 6.60
C MET A 352 23.79 -7.25 5.55
N LYS A 353 22.60 -7.64 5.10
CA LYS A 353 21.76 -6.79 4.25
C LYS A 353 20.41 -6.61 4.88
N GLY A 354 19.83 -5.45 4.69
CA GLY A 354 18.57 -5.12 5.32
C GLY A 354 17.81 -4.00 4.66
N ILE A 355 16.65 -3.73 5.24
CA ILE A 355 15.70 -2.76 4.72
C ILE A 355 15.10 -1.93 5.86
N VAL A 356 14.86 -0.67 5.57
CA VAL A 356 14.15 0.26 6.44
C VAL A 356 12.88 0.74 5.74
N ARG A 357 11.78 0.77 6.50
CA ARG A 357 10.49 1.32 6.08
C ARG A 357 10.05 2.39 7.06
N THR A 358 9.68 3.58 6.59
CA THR A 358 9.13 4.63 7.45
C THR A 358 7.98 5.37 6.79
N MET A 359 7.01 5.84 7.57
CA MET A 359 5.95 6.73 7.05
C MET A 359 6.22 8.21 7.33
N GLU A 360 7.13 8.58 8.23
CA GLU A 360 7.42 9.97 8.60
C GLU A 360 8.62 10.52 7.81
N ALA A 361 8.50 11.76 7.32
CA ALA A 361 9.59 12.42 6.61
C ALA A 361 10.77 12.70 7.56
N GLY A 362 12.00 12.51 7.09
CA GLY A 362 13.20 12.70 7.93
C GLY A 362 13.47 11.56 8.92
N LEU A 363 12.57 10.58 9.06
CA LEU A 363 12.74 9.49 10.03
C LEU A 363 13.79 8.49 9.55
N SER A 364 13.88 8.22 8.24
CA SER A 364 14.87 7.30 7.71
C SER A 364 16.30 7.81 7.87
N GLU A 365 16.51 9.12 7.76
CA GLU A 365 17.79 9.79 8.05
C GLU A 365 18.19 9.62 9.52
N LYS A 366 17.23 9.75 10.45
CA LYS A 366 17.47 9.52 11.87
C LYS A 366 17.82 8.06 12.17
N ILE A 367 17.14 7.12 11.52
CA ILE A 367 17.44 5.69 11.65
C ILE A 367 18.84 5.38 11.12
N GLU A 368 19.22 5.92 9.96
CA GLU A 368 20.58 5.75 9.42
C GLU A 368 21.64 6.31 10.37
N GLN A 369 21.42 7.51 10.91
CA GLN A 369 22.34 8.12 11.89
C GLN A 369 22.45 7.29 13.18
N ALA A 370 21.33 6.78 13.70
CA ALA A 370 21.33 5.89 14.86
C ALA A 370 22.08 4.58 14.57
N MET A 371 21.91 4.01 13.37
CA MET A 371 22.62 2.81 12.93
C MET A 371 24.12 3.04 12.85
N ARG A 372 24.56 4.16 12.26
CA ARG A 372 25.98 4.56 12.22
C ARG A 372 26.56 4.69 13.63
N ARG A 373 25.87 5.38 14.53
CA ARG A 373 26.27 5.50 15.94
C ARG A 373 26.41 4.13 16.64
N MET A 374 25.50 3.19 16.38
CA MET A 374 25.59 1.83 16.92
C MET A 374 26.79 1.07 16.35
N LEU A 375 27.02 1.16 15.02
CA LEU A 375 28.17 0.56 14.36
C LEU A 375 29.49 1.13 14.89
N ASP A 376 29.59 2.43 15.15
CA ASP A 376 30.76 3.05 15.78
C ASP A 376 31.02 2.49 17.20
N GLY A 377 29.94 2.24 17.94
CA GLY A 377 29.99 1.57 19.24
C GLY A 377 30.48 0.12 19.15
N ILE A 378 29.97 -0.65 18.17
CA ILE A 378 30.41 -2.03 17.89
C ILE A 378 31.88 -2.06 17.45
N LYS A 379 32.28 -1.15 16.56
CA LYS A 379 33.67 -0.97 16.13
C LYS A 379 34.60 -0.78 17.33
N THR A 380 34.23 0.13 18.23
CA THR A 380 35.04 0.42 19.43
C THR A 380 35.05 -0.75 20.41
N GLY A 381 33.89 -1.30 20.76
CA GLY A 381 33.76 -2.31 21.81
C GLY A 381 34.25 -3.71 21.39
N MET A 382 34.03 -4.07 20.12
CA MET A 382 34.38 -5.39 19.57
C MET A 382 35.69 -5.37 18.78
N ARG A 383 36.26 -4.18 18.54
CA ARG A 383 37.52 -3.95 17.81
C ARG A 383 37.46 -4.35 16.33
N VAL A 384 36.26 -4.34 15.73
CA VAL A 384 36.04 -4.55 14.29
C VAL A 384 36.08 -3.21 13.55
N ASP A 385 36.32 -3.22 12.24
CA ASP A 385 35.96 -2.09 11.37
C ASP A 385 34.63 -2.35 10.68
N TYR A 386 34.05 -1.35 10.01
CA TYR A 386 32.83 -1.54 9.23
C TYR A 386 32.72 -0.64 7.99
N THR A 387 31.95 -1.12 7.02
CA THR A 387 31.38 -0.30 5.95
C THR A 387 29.86 -0.35 6.03
N LEU A 388 29.20 0.77 5.73
CA LEU A 388 27.75 0.87 5.58
C LEU A 388 27.45 1.57 4.25
N ASP A 389 26.92 0.81 3.30
CA ASP A 389 26.32 1.32 2.06
C ASP A 389 24.82 1.50 2.29
N TRP A 390 24.32 2.73 2.15
CA TRP A 390 22.92 3.06 2.38
C TRP A 390 22.31 3.63 1.11
N LYS A 391 21.20 3.03 0.65
CA LYS A 391 20.51 3.39 -0.59
C LYS A 391 19.07 3.79 -0.29
N ARG A 392 18.72 5.04 -0.58
CA ARG A 392 17.32 5.49 -0.61
C ARG A 392 16.68 4.93 -1.88
N VAL A 393 15.74 4.00 -1.73
CA VAL A 393 15.12 3.29 -2.87
C VAL A 393 13.85 4.00 -3.32
N ALA A 394 12.93 4.29 -2.41
CA ALA A 394 11.72 5.05 -2.71
C ALA A 394 11.27 5.94 -1.53
N PRO A 395 10.80 7.17 -1.80
CA PRO A 395 10.18 8.00 -0.77
C PRO A 395 8.83 7.42 -0.32
N ALA A 396 8.35 7.84 0.84
CA ALA A 396 7.00 7.52 1.27
C ALA A 396 5.97 8.15 0.32
N LEU A 397 4.96 7.38 -0.10
CA LEU A 397 3.88 7.89 -0.92
C LEU A 397 2.96 8.76 -0.06
N ARG A 398 2.94 10.06 -0.33
CA ARG A 398 2.08 11.04 0.34
C ARG A 398 1.06 11.59 -0.62
N ASN A 399 -0.21 11.49 -0.24
CA ASN A 399 -1.25 12.20 -0.96
C ASN A 399 -1.23 13.69 -0.60
N HIS A 400 -1.48 14.54 -1.60
CA HIS A 400 -1.60 15.97 -1.38
C HIS A 400 -2.97 16.29 -0.74
N LYS A 401 -2.98 16.42 0.59
CA LYS A 401 -4.19 16.63 1.40
C LYS A 401 -5.16 17.69 0.84
N PRO A 402 -4.72 18.92 0.47
CA PRO A 402 -5.64 19.92 -0.08
C PRO A 402 -6.31 19.51 -1.39
N THR A 403 -5.66 18.68 -2.21
CA THR A 403 -6.27 18.17 -3.44
C THR A 403 -7.32 17.12 -3.13
N LEU A 404 -7.03 16.19 -2.20
CA LEU A 404 -7.98 15.15 -1.81
C LEU A 404 -9.22 15.70 -1.12
N GLU A 405 -9.09 16.73 -0.29
CA GLU A 405 -10.25 17.34 0.39
C GLU A 405 -11.18 18.12 -0.56
N ARG A 406 -10.72 18.39 -1.80
CA ARG A 406 -11.50 19.08 -2.84
C ARG A 406 -12.22 18.12 -3.79
N LEU A 407 -11.77 16.87 -3.87
CA LEU A 407 -12.40 15.79 -4.65
C LEU A 407 -13.48 15.13 -3.79
#